data_AF-A0A1Q9P3V4-F1
#
_entry.id   AF-A0A1Q9P3V4-F1
#
_cell.length_a   1.000
_cell.length_b   1.000
_cell.length_c   1.000
_cell.angle_alpha   90.00
_cell.angle_beta   90.00
_cell.angle_gamma   90.00
#
_symmetry.space_group_name_H-M   'P 1'
#
loop_
_entity.id
_entity.type
_entity.pdbx_description
1 polymer ?
#
loop_
_entity_poly.entity_id
_entity_poly.type
_entity_poly.pdbx_seq_one_letter_code
_entity_poly.pdbx_strand_id
1 'polypeptide(L)' 'MIDGVLTLDKNGLYCPQGDFYIDPWKPVKNAIITHAHSDHLKSGSKQYYTTTNGMKITKHRLKNTLDNNL' A
#
# COMPACT_ATOMS: atom_id res chain seq x y z
N MET A 1 1.52 -26.92 10.18
CA MET A 1 1.51 -26.07 8.97
C MET A 1 2.35 -24.86 9.32
N ILE A 2 3.34 -24.48 8.51
CA ILE A 2 4.04 -23.20 8.71
C ILE A 2 3.01 -22.12 8.33
N ASP A 3 2.55 -21.36 9.32
CA ASP A 3 1.78 -20.16 9.05
C ASP A 3 2.69 -19.19 8.32
N GLY A 4 2.47 -19.06 7.01
CA GLY A 4 3.26 -18.18 6.16
C GLY A 4 3.20 -16.74 6.68
N VAL A 5 4.31 -16.01 6.58
CA VAL A 5 4.39 -14.59 6.96
C VAL A 5 3.41 -13.74 6.14
N LEU A 6 3.06 -14.19 4.94
CA LEU A 6 2.15 -13.52 4.04
C LEU A 6 1.02 -14.45 3.61
N THR A 7 -0.18 -13.88 3.48
CA THR A 7 -1.38 -14.53 2.97
C THR A 7 -1.94 -13.76 1.78
N LEU A 8 -2.64 -14.43 0.87
CA LEU A 8 -3.33 -13.78 -0.24
C LEU A 8 -4.82 -13.66 0.06
N ASP A 9 -5.39 -12.50 -0.22
CA ASP A 9 -6.83 -12.29 -0.18
C ASP A 9 -7.32 -11.46 -1.38
N LYS A 10 -8.59 -11.03 -1.35
CA LYS A 10 -9.21 -10.22 -2.41
C LYS A 10 -8.62 -8.82 -2.62
N ASN A 11 -7.78 -8.36 -1.69
CA ASN A 11 -7.08 -7.08 -1.68
C ASN A 11 -5.58 -7.24 -2.01
N GLY A 12 -5.05 -8.46 -2.04
CA GLY A 12 -3.67 -8.75 -2.45
C GLY A 12 -2.87 -9.46 -1.36
N LEU A 13 -1.59 -9.09 -1.23
CA LEU A 13 -0.62 -9.73 -0.34
C LEU A 13 -0.68 -9.09 1.06
N TYR A 14 -1.22 -9.83 2.03
CA TYR A 14 -1.46 -9.38 3.40
C TYR A 14 -0.46 -9.98 4.39
N CYS A 15 0.07 -9.15 5.29
CA CYS A 15 0.86 -9.54 6.45
C CYS A 15 0.02 -9.39 7.73
N PRO A 16 -0.50 -10.48 8.31
CA PRO A 16 -1.30 -10.41 9.55
C PRO A 16 -0.54 -9.82 10.73
N GLN A 17 0.74 -10.15 10.88
CA GLN A 17 1.58 -9.73 11.99
C GLN A 17 1.85 -8.21 11.99
N GLY A 18 1.88 -7.60 10.81
CA GLY A 18 2.09 -6.16 10.65
C GLY A 18 0.82 -5.35 10.35
N ASP A 19 -0.33 -6.02 10.18
CA ASP A 19 -1.59 -5.42 9.73
C ASP A 19 -1.42 -4.51 8.50
N PHE A 20 -0.73 -4.98 7.46
CA PHE A 20 -0.52 -4.22 6.23
C PHE A 20 -0.62 -5.08 4.99
N TYR A 21 -0.88 -4.41 3.86
CA TYR A 21 -0.80 -5.00 2.53
C TYR A 21 0.40 -4.46 1.78
N ILE A 22 1.04 -5.32 0.99
CA ILE A 22 2.11 -4.95 0.06
C ILE A 22 1.49 -4.80 -1.33
N ASP A 23 1.64 -3.63 -1.94
CA ASP A 23 1.12 -3.28 -3.27
C ASP A 23 -0.33 -3.76 -3.50
N PRO A 24 -1.28 -3.29 -2.67
CA PRO A 24 -2.63 -3.82 -2.66
C PRO A 24 -3.36 -3.56 -3.97
N TRP A 25 -4.20 -4.52 -4.37
CA TRP A 25 -5.06 -4.41 -5.56
C TRP A 25 -6.26 -3.50 -5.33
N LYS A 26 -6.62 -3.23 -4.07
CA LYS A 26 -7.78 -2.43 -3.65
C LYS A 26 -7.40 -1.48 -2.50
N PRO A 27 -8.21 -0.44 -2.23
CA PRO A 27 -8.08 0.39 -1.03
C PRO A 27 -8.04 -0.43 0.27
N VAL A 28 -7.08 -0.15 1.14
CA VAL A 28 -6.89 -0.83 2.43
C VAL A 28 -6.54 0.16 3.55
N LYS A 29 -6.43 -0.32 4.80
CA LYS A 29 -6.00 0.51 5.93
C LYS A 29 -4.53 0.94 5.80
N ASN A 30 -3.63 -0.02 5.62
CA ASN A 30 -2.17 0.21 5.58
C ASN A 30 -1.60 -0.38 4.28
N ALA A 31 -1.18 0.48 3.35
CA ALA A 31 -0.59 0.09 2.09
C ALA A 31 0.91 0.37 2.09
N ILE A 32 1.73 -0.67 2.05
CA ILE A 32 3.16 -0.56 1.72
C ILE A 32 3.29 -0.58 0.21
N ILE A 33 3.87 0.48 -0.35
CA ILE A 33 4.11 0.65 -1.78
C ILE A 33 5.59 0.41 -2.04
N THR A 34 5.91 -0.66 -2.76
CA THR A 34 7.30 -1.03 -3.06
C THR A 34 7.92 -0.02 -4.02
N HIS A 35 7.16 0.40 -5.03
CA HIS A 35 7.53 1.45 -5.98
C HIS A 35 6.27 2.07 -6.61
N ALA A 36 6.35 3.36 -6.94
CA ALA A 36 5.18 4.17 -7.27
C ALA A 36 4.70 4.05 -8.73
N HIS A 37 4.71 2.85 -9.31
CA HIS A 37 4.04 2.57 -10.58
C HIS A 37 2.53 2.38 -10.38
N SER A 38 1.74 2.59 -11.43
CA SER A 38 0.26 2.63 -11.35
C SER A 38 -0.40 1.27 -11.16
N ASP A 39 0.32 0.20 -11.49
CA ASP A 39 -0.05 -1.18 -11.21
C ASP A 39 0.07 -1.51 -9.70
N HIS A 40 1.00 -0.88 -8.98
CA HIS A 40 1.22 -1.06 -7.53
C HIS A 40 0.51 -0.01 -6.66
N LEU A 41 0.48 1.26 -7.09
CA LEU A 41 -0.05 2.38 -6.33
C LEU A 41 -1.53 2.67 -6.68
N LYS A 42 -2.45 2.08 -5.92
CA LYS A 42 -3.90 2.36 -6.01
C LYS A 42 -4.31 3.45 -5.02
N SER A 43 -5.16 4.38 -5.45
CA SER A 43 -5.75 5.40 -4.56
C SER A 43 -6.81 4.80 -3.63
N GLY A 44 -7.18 5.52 -2.57
CA GLY A 44 -8.25 5.17 -1.62
C GLY A 44 -7.83 4.49 -0.32
N SER A 45 -6.59 4.00 -0.18
CA SER A 45 -6.09 3.49 1.11
C SER A 45 -5.98 4.60 2.17
N LYS A 46 -6.12 4.24 3.46
CA LYS A 46 -6.07 5.21 4.57
C LYS A 46 -4.66 5.71 4.85
N GLN A 47 -3.67 4.83 4.79
CA GLN A 47 -2.26 5.14 5.03
C GLN A 47 -1.41 4.52 3.93
N TYR A 48 -0.40 5.26 3.48
CA TYR A 48 0.58 4.81 2.50
C TYR A 48 1.98 4.90 3.09
N TYR A 49 2.73 3.82 2.97
CA TYR A 49 4.14 3.75 3.34
C TYR A 49 4.95 3.53 2.07
N THR A 50 5.91 4.41 1.81
CA THR A 50 6.80 4.32 0.65
C THR A 50 8.21 4.70 1.09
N THR A 51 9.21 4.33 0.30
CA THR A 51 10.56 4.87 0.46
C THR A 51 10.57 6.39 0.30
N THR A 52 11.52 7.07 0.95
CA THR A 52 11.72 8.52 0.82
C THR A 52 11.93 8.95 -0.63
N ASN A 53 12.64 8.14 -1.43
CA ASN A 53 12.86 8.37 -2.86
C ASN A 53 11.53 8.32 -3.65
N GLY A 54 10.64 7.40 -3.31
CA GLY A 54 9.32 7.24 -3.94
C GLY A 54 8.28 8.29 -3.49
N MET A 55 8.55 9.07 -2.44
CA MET A 55 7.58 9.98 -1.83
C MET A 55 7.03 11.02 -2.81
N LYS A 56 7.89 11.64 -3.63
CA LYS A 56 7.47 12.69 -4.58
C LYS A 56 6.52 12.14 -5.65
N ILE A 57 6.81 10.96 -6.20
CA ILE A 57 6.00 10.30 -7.23
C ILE A 57 4.68 9.81 -6.61
N THR A 58 4.75 9.21 -5.42
CA THR A 58 3.57 8.75 -4.67
C THR A 58 2.61 9.91 -4.41
N LYS A 59 3.12 11.03 -3.85
CA LYS A 59 2.33 12.26 -3.65
C LYS A 59 1.73 12.75 -4.95
N HIS A 60 2.51 12.85 -6.02
CA HIS A 60 2.03 13.33 -7.32
C HIS A 60 0.87 12.49 -7.86
N ARG A 61 0.95 11.17 -7.76
CA ARG A 61 -0.07 10.23 -8.26
C ARG A 61 -1.31 10.16 -7.36
N LEU A 62 -1.16 10.41 -6.06
CA LEU A 62 -2.26 10.37 -5.08
C LEU A 62 -3.00 11.71 -4.89
N LYS A 63 -2.63 12.80 -5.59
CA LYS A 63 -3.11 14.18 -5.37
C LYS A 63 -4.64 14.37 -5.25
N ASN A 64 -5.46 13.43 -5.74
CA ASN A 64 -6.92 13.48 -5.60
C ASN A 64 -7.47 12.77 -4.34
N THR A 65 -6.62 12.25 -3.46
CA THR A 65 -7.02 11.36 -2.34
C THR A 65 -6.43 11.75 -0.98
N LEU A 66 -5.66 12.84 -0.88
CA LEU A 66 -4.85 13.11 0.31
C LEU A 66 -5.53 14.10 1.27
N ASP A 67 -6.20 13.54 2.28
CA ASP A 67 -6.28 14.14 3.61
C ASP A 67 -4.95 13.85 4.34
N ASN A 68 -4.03 14.82 4.31
CA ASN A 68 -2.93 15.14 5.26
C ASN A 68 -2.07 14.06 5.97
N ASN A 69 -2.15 12.76 5.72
CA ASN A 69 -1.35 11.74 6.45
C ASN A 69 -0.51 10.84 5.52
N LEU A 70 0.49 11.44 4.87
CA LEU A 70 1.59 10.75 4.17
C LEU A 70 2.91 10.97 4.91
#